data_AF-A0A0A7M5K8-F1
#
_entry.id   AF-A0A0A7M5K8-F1
#
_cell.length_a   1.000
_cell.length_b   1.000
_cell.length_c   1.000
_cell.angle_alpha   90.00
_cell.angle_beta   90.00
_cell.angle_gamma   90.00
#
_symmetry.space_group_name_H-M   'P 1'
#
loop_
_entity.id
_entity.type
_entity.pdbx_description
1 polymer ?
#
loop_
_entity_poly.entity_id
_entity_poly.type
_entity_poly.pdbx_seq_one_letter_code
_entity_poly.pdbx_strand_id
1 'polypeptide(L)'
;ACAPYRRLHLCDYNLENINDYENINNHTLLVDVCLAAKHEGQSITQDYPKYQAQYASSASPSQICTMLARSFADIGDIVRGKDLFLGNNKEKKKLQTNLKNIFEKIHDKLDNSIKSKYNDDPNYYKLRNAWW
;
A
#
# COMPACT_ATOMS: atom_id res chain seq x y z
N ALA A 1 8.61 -7.49 15.50
CA ALA A 1 7.43 -6.64 15.29
C ALA A 1 6.20 -7.54 15.15
N CYS A 2 5.06 -7.17 15.74
CA CYS A 2 3.81 -7.93 15.63
C CYS A 2 2.84 -7.13 14.75
N ALA A 3 2.34 -7.73 13.68
CA ALA A 3 1.36 -7.08 12.82
C ALA A 3 -0.02 -7.12 13.48
N PRO A 4 -0.75 -6.00 13.55
CA PRO A 4 -2.12 -5.98 14.05
C PRO A 4 -3.06 -6.73 13.09
N TYR A 5 -4.17 -7.27 13.60
CA TYR A 5 -5.17 -7.97 12.78
C TYR A 5 -5.63 -7.17 11.54
N ARG A 6 -5.77 -5.85 11.69
CA ARG A 6 -6.06 -4.92 10.58
C ARG A 6 -5.03 -5.04 9.43
N ARG A 7 -3.74 -5.10 9.75
CA ARG A 7 -2.66 -5.25 8.75
C ARG A 7 -2.68 -6.63 8.11
N LEU A 8 -3.05 -7.68 8.87
CA LEU A 8 -3.09 -9.06 8.36
C LEU A 8 -4.11 -9.23 7.22
N HIS A 9 -5.19 -8.46 7.25
CA HIS A 9 -6.30 -8.53 6.29
C HIS A 9 -6.48 -7.21 5.53
N LEU A 10 -5.37 -6.53 5.25
CA LEU A 10 -5.38 -5.30 4.47
C LEU A 10 -5.92 -5.57 3.06
N CYS A 11 -6.73 -4.65 2.52
CA CYS A 11 -7.32 -4.80 1.19
C CYS A 11 -6.32 -4.47 0.06
N ASP A 12 -5.29 -5.32 -0.15
CA ASP A 12 -4.24 -5.12 -1.15
C ASP A 12 -4.28 -6.12 -2.33
N TYR A 13 -5.29 -7.00 -2.37
CA TYR A 13 -5.43 -8.05 -3.40
C TYR A 13 -5.29 -7.55 -4.85
N ASN A 14 -5.81 -6.36 -5.17
CA ASN A 14 -5.68 -5.82 -6.52
C ASN A 14 -4.20 -5.51 -6.87
N LEU A 15 -3.42 -5.02 -5.92
CA LEU A 15 -1.99 -4.74 -6.09
C LEU A 15 -1.17 -6.04 -6.28
N GLU A 16 -1.61 -7.14 -5.64
CA GLU A 16 -0.97 -8.45 -5.81
C GLU A 16 -1.23 -9.10 -7.18
N ASN A 17 -2.30 -8.69 -7.85
CA ASN A 17 -2.77 -9.32 -9.09
C ASN A 17 -2.62 -8.45 -10.33
N ILE A 18 -1.86 -7.35 -10.23
CA ILE A 18 -1.44 -6.56 -11.40
C ILE A 18 -0.57 -7.46 -12.31
N ASN A 19 -1.02 -7.61 -13.56
CA ASN A 19 -0.34 -8.43 -14.57
C ASN A 19 -0.08 -7.67 -15.88
N ASP A 20 -0.80 -6.58 -16.15
CA ASP A 20 -0.57 -5.72 -17.31
C ASP A 20 0.58 -4.72 -17.06
N TYR A 21 1.80 -5.23 -17.14
CA TYR A 21 3.02 -4.44 -16.97
C TYR A 21 3.35 -3.56 -18.19
N GLU A 22 2.72 -3.77 -19.35
CA GLU A 22 3.02 -3.00 -20.56
C GLU A 22 2.36 -1.62 -20.50
N ASN A 23 1.11 -1.57 -20.02
CA ASN A 23 0.35 -0.33 -19.91
C ASN A 23 0.55 0.41 -18.58
N ILE A 24 1.27 -0.20 -17.63
CA ILE A 24 1.48 0.42 -16.32
C ILE A 24 2.33 1.70 -16.41
N ASN A 25 1.88 2.72 -15.69
CA ASN A 25 2.55 4.00 -15.49
C ASN A 25 2.12 4.62 -14.14
N ASN A 26 2.56 5.85 -13.89
CA ASN A 26 2.23 6.59 -12.67
C ASN A 26 0.71 6.68 -12.41
N HIS A 27 -0.07 7.01 -13.43
CA HIS A 27 -1.51 7.22 -13.29
C HIS A 27 -2.27 5.91 -13.06
N THR A 28 -1.89 4.84 -13.73
CA THR A 28 -2.54 3.53 -13.54
C THR A 28 -2.22 2.98 -12.14
N LEU A 29 -0.96 3.07 -11.70
CA LEU A 29 -0.58 2.68 -10.34
C LEU A 29 -1.35 3.49 -9.29
N LEU A 30 -1.52 4.80 -9.51
CA LEU A 30 -2.31 5.64 -8.61
C LEU A 30 -3.77 5.15 -8.52
N VAL A 31 -4.39 4.77 -9.63
CA VAL A 31 -5.76 4.23 -9.64
C VAL A 31 -5.84 2.95 -8.81
N ASP A 32 -4.90 2.03 -8.97
CA ASP A 32 -4.86 0.77 -8.21
C ASP A 32 -4.66 1.02 -6.70
N VAL A 33 -3.77 1.96 -6.34
CA VAL A 33 -3.55 2.33 -4.93
C VAL A 33 -4.78 3.02 -4.34
N CYS A 34 -5.44 3.90 -5.08
CA CYS A 34 -6.70 4.52 -4.66
C CYS A 34 -7.82 3.50 -4.51
N LEU A 35 -7.88 2.49 -5.37
CA LEU A 35 -8.87 1.40 -5.28
C LEU A 35 -8.66 0.57 -4.01
N ALA A 36 -7.41 0.20 -3.71
CA ALA A 36 -7.04 -0.48 -2.47
C ALA A 36 -7.45 0.36 -1.24
N ALA A 37 -7.09 1.65 -1.23
CA ALA A 37 -7.42 2.57 -0.14
C ALA A 37 -8.93 2.75 0.05
N LYS A 38 -9.71 2.80 -1.05
CA LYS A 38 -11.17 2.88 -1.02
C LYS A 38 -11.77 1.64 -0.35
N HIS A 39 -11.36 0.44 -0.77
CA HIS A 39 -11.88 -0.80 -0.21
C HIS A 39 -11.48 -0.99 1.26
N GLU A 40 -10.24 -0.63 1.61
CA GLU A 40 -9.77 -0.63 3.00
C GLU A 40 -10.58 0.32 3.89
N GLY A 41 -10.84 1.54 3.41
CA GLY A 41 -11.68 2.51 4.12
C GLY A 41 -13.12 2.03 4.30
N GLN A 42 -13.70 1.39 3.27
CA GLN A 42 -15.04 0.80 3.35
C GLN A 42 -15.11 -0.34 4.36
N SER A 43 -14.13 -1.26 4.32
CA SER A 43 -14.02 -2.39 5.25
C SER A 43 -13.97 -1.90 6.71
N ILE A 44 -13.08 -0.94 7.00
CA ILE A 44 -12.97 -0.33 8.33
C ILE A 44 -14.29 0.32 8.75
N THR A 45 -14.92 1.08 7.85
CA THR A 45 -16.18 1.79 8.16
C THR A 45 -17.31 0.81 8.45
N GLN A 46 -17.38 -0.32 7.73
CA GLN A 46 -18.41 -1.34 7.94
C GLN A 46 -18.23 -2.12 9.24
N ASP A 47 -16.99 -2.40 9.64
CA ASP A 47 -16.71 -3.11 10.89
C ASP A 47 -16.67 -2.20 12.13
N TYR A 48 -16.46 -0.90 11.94
CA TYR A 48 -16.37 0.08 13.04
C TYR A 48 -17.58 0.10 14.00
N PRO A 49 -18.86 0.00 13.54
CA PRO A 49 -20.00 -0.11 14.45
C PRO A 49 -19.93 -1.29 15.42
N LYS A 50 -19.36 -2.43 14.99
CA LYS A 50 -19.17 -3.61 15.86
C LYS A 50 -18.20 -3.29 17.00
N TYR A 51 -17.11 -2.58 16.69
CA TYR A 51 -16.14 -2.12 17.68
C TYR A 51 -16.72 -1.07 18.64
N GLN A 52 -17.51 -0.11 18.14
CA GLN A 52 -18.19 0.84 19.03
C GLN A 52 -19.14 0.16 20.00
N ALA A 53 -19.93 -0.83 19.54
CA ALA A 53 -20.85 -1.56 20.41
C ALA A 53 -20.11 -2.38 21.48
N GLN A 54 -18.97 -3.00 21.12
CA GLN A 54 -18.15 -3.78 22.04
C GLN A 54 -17.43 -2.91 23.09
N TYR A 55 -17.05 -1.69 22.73
CA TYR A 55 -16.27 -0.77 23.57
C TYR A 55 -17.01 0.55 23.84
N ALA A 56 -18.32 0.50 24.05
CA ALA A 56 -19.17 1.68 24.18
C ALA A 56 -18.73 2.65 25.29
N SER A 57 -18.09 2.15 26.35
CA SER A 57 -17.57 2.96 27.46
C SER A 57 -16.28 3.73 27.14
N SER A 58 -15.60 3.41 26.04
CA SER A 58 -14.34 4.04 25.60
C SER A 58 -14.35 4.43 24.12
N ALA A 59 -15.53 4.40 23.50
CA ALA A 59 -15.72 4.76 22.10
C ALA A 59 -15.53 6.27 21.91
N SER A 60 -14.48 6.64 21.19
CA SER A 60 -14.25 8.02 20.76
C SER A 60 -14.53 8.14 19.26
N PRO A 61 -15.23 9.18 18.79
CA PRO A 61 -15.38 9.48 17.37
C PRO A 61 -14.04 9.58 16.62
N SER A 62 -12.93 9.89 17.32
CA SER A 62 -11.59 9.95 16.72
C SER A 62 -10.95 8.59 16.45
N GLN A 63 -11.51 7.49 16.97
CA GLN A 63 -10.94 6.14 16.78
C GLN A 63 -11.03 5.67 15.33
N ILE A 64 -12.11 6.01 14.61
CA ILE A 64 -12.22 5.66 13.19
C ILE A 64 -11.12 6.34 12.38
N CYS A 65 -10.89 7.63 12.60
CA CYS A 65 -9.81 8.39 11.95
C CYS A 65 -8.44 7.79 12.29
N THR A 66 -8.25 7.33 13.54
CA THR A 66 -7.02 6.66 13.96
C THR A 66 -6.78 5.36 13.20
N MET A 67 -7.83 4.56 12.99
CA MET A 67 -7.73 3.29 12.26
C MET A 67 -7.48 3.53 10.78
N LEU A 68 -8.16 4.50 10.18
CA LEU A 68 -7.92 4.94 8.80
C LEU A 68 -6.49 5.45 8.61
N ALA A 69 -5.98 6.28 9.52
CA ALA A 69 -4.60 6.78 9.48
C ALA A 69 -3.56 5.65 9.56
N ARG A 70 -3.82 4.63 10.39
CA ARG A 70 -2.96 3.45 10.49
C ARG A 70 -2.99 2.61 9.21
N SER A 71 -4.15 2.42 8.59
CA SER A 71 -4.22 1.74 7.29
C SER A 71 -3.57 2.53 6.15
N PHE A 72 -3.71 3.85 6.15
CA PHE A 72 -2.99 4.71 5.22
C PHE A 72 -1.47 4.54 5.36
N ALA A 73 -0.95 4.52 6.58
CA ALA A 73 0.47 4.29 6.83
C ALA A 73 0.94 2.91 6.33
N ASP A 74 0.15 1.85 6.57
CA ASP A 74 0.47 0.50 6.10
C ASP A 74 0.50 0.41 4.56
N ILE A 75 -0.49 0.98 3.87
CA ILE A 75 -0.51 1.04 2.39
C ILE A 75 0.73 1.79 1.90
N GLY A 76 1.09 2.90 2.56
CA GLY A 76 2.29 3.65 2.25
C GLY A 76 3.57 2.86 2.46
N ASP A 77 3.67 2.09 3.54
CA ASP A 77 4.82 1.21 3.77
C ASP A 77 4.91 0.08 2.74
N ILE A 78 3.78 -0.45 2.27
CA ILE A 78 3.74 -1.44 1.18
C ILE A 78 4.29 -0.84 -0.11
N VAL A 79 3.76 0.31 -0.54
CA VAL A 79 4.18 0.99 -1.78
C VAL A 79 5.66 1.36 -1.70
N ARG A 80 6.10 1.91 -0.57
CA ARG A 80 7.50 2.30 -0.32
C ARG A 80 8.46 1.12 -0.16
N GLY A 81 7.95 -0.11 -0.03
CA GLY A 81 8.76 -1.31 0.23
C GLY A 81 9.35 -1.37 1.65
N LYS A 82 8.76 -0.62 2.59
CA LYS A 82 9.15 -0.59 4.01
C LYS A 82 8.27 -1.45 4.91
N ASP A 83 7.23 -2.07 4.36
CA ASP A 83 6.31 -2.93 5.11
C ASP A 83 7.06 -4.09 5.77
N LEU A 84 7.02 -4.10 7.11
CA LEU A 84 7.69 -5.09 7.95
C LEU A 84 6.88 -6.38 8.14
N PHE A 85 5.64 -6.45 7.63
CA PHE A 85 4.78 -7.61 7.85
C PHE A 85 5.31 -8.86 7.12
N LEU A 86 5.73 -9.89 7.84
CA LEU A 86 6.32 -11.14 7.30
C LEU A 86 5.28 -12.26 7.11
N GLY A 87 4.01 -11.93 6.83
CA GLY A 87 2.95 -12.90 6.59
C GLY A 87 3.19 -13.82 5.38
N ASN A 88 2.19 -14.63 5.04
CA ASN A 88 2.27 -15.72 4.05
C ASN A 88 3.23 -15.42 2.89
N ASN A 89 4.41 -16.03 2.92
CA ASN A 89 5.59 -15.57 2.17
C ASN A 89 5.41 -15.50 0.64
N LYS A 90 4.37 -16.11 0.09
CA LYS A 90 4.12 -16.15 -1.37
C LYS A 90 3.42 -14.90 -1.89
N GLU A 91 2.34 -14.48 -1.23
CA GLU A 91 1.53 -13.31 -1.62
C GLU A 91 2.36 -12.02 -1.51
N LYS A 92 3.02 -11.82 -0.38
CA LYS A 92 3.95 -10.68 -0.20
C LYS A 92 5.07 -10.65 -1.22
N LYS A 93 5.68 -11.80 -1.53
CA LYS A 93 6.75 -11.85 -2.55
C LYS A 93 6.21 -11.44 -3.91
N LYS A 94 5.01 -11.90 -4.27
CA LYS A 94 4.34 -11.50 -5.51
C LYS A 94 4.09 -9.99 -5.52
N LEU A 95 3.46 -9.43 -4.48
CA LEU A 95 3.20 -8.00 -4.34
C LEU A 95 4.48 -7.16 -4.47
N GLN A 96 5.54 -7.50 -3.73
CA GLN A 96 6.80 -6.77 -3.76
C GLN A 96 7.50 -6.89 -5.12
N THR A 97 7.41 -8.05 -5.77
CA THR A 97 7.93 -8.25 -7.13
C THR A 97 7.15 -7.42 -8.15
N ASN A 98 5.82 -7.43 -8.09
CA ASN A 98 4.97 -6.62 -8.96
C ASN A 98 5.32 -5.14 -8.80
N LEU A 99 5.33 -4.62 -7.57
CA LEU A 99 5.69 -3.23 -7.29
C LEU A 99 7.09 -2.91 -7.83
N LYS A 100 8.06 -3.82 -7.68
CA LYS A 100 9.40 -3.63 -8.23
C LYS A 100 9.38 -3.46 -9.75
N ASN A 101 8.70 -4.36 -10.46
CA ASN A 101 8.58 -4.31 -11.91
C ASN A 101 7.83 -3.05 -12.36
N ILE A 102 6.81 -2.61 -11.63
CA ILE A 102 6.07 -1.39 -11.91
C ILE A 102 6.98 -0.16 -11.77
N PHE A 103 7.74 -0.07 -10.67
CA PHE A 103 8.64 1.06 -10.44
C PHE A 103 9.83 1.08 -11.40
N GLU A 104 10.29 -0.09 -11.87
CA GLU A 104 11.23 -0.18 -13.00
C GLU A 104 10.65 0.45 -14.27
N LYS A 105 9.41 0.08 -14.66
CA LYS A 105 8.73 0.67 -15.82
C LYS A 105 8.48 2.17 -15.67
N ILE A 106 8.13 2.64 -14.48
CA ILE A 106 7.95 4.07 -14.19
C ILE A 106 9.29 4.78 -14.33
N HIS A 107 10.36 4.25 -13.73
CA HIS A 107 11.71 4.79 -13.81
C HIS A 107 12.21 4.88 -15.25
N ASP A 108 11.92 3.87 -16.08
CA ASP A 108 12.31 3.84 -17.49
C ASP A 108 11.62 4.91 -18.34
N LYS A 109 10.42 5.33 -17.95
CA LYS A 109 9.65 6.38 -18.63
C LYS A 109 10.00 7.79 -18.14
N LEU A 110 10.86 7.95 -17.12
CA LEU A 110 11.31 9.26 -16.64
C LEU A 110 12.29 9.93 -17.61
N ASP A 111 12.25 11.26 -17.67
CA ASP A 111 13.27 12.05 -18.37
C ASP A 111 14.66 11.76 -17.81
N ASN A 112 15.68 11.69 -18.68
CA ASN A 112 17.06 11.35 -18.31
C ASN A 112 17.62 12.22 -17.18
N SER A 113 17.26 13.51 -17.15
CA SER A 113 17.68 14.46 -16.12
C SER A 113 17.13 14.11 -14.72
N ILE A 114 15.94 13.51 -14.65
CA ILE A 114 15.29 13.08 -13.42
C ILE A 114 15.71 11.64 -13.08
N LYS A 115 15.74 10.75 -14.08
CA LYS A 115 16.08 9.33 -13.95
C LYS A 115 17.40 9.13 -13.19
N SER A 116 18.42 9.92 -13.53
CA SER A 116 19.74 9.90 -12.87
C SER A 116 19.71 10.09 -11.35
N LYS A 117 18.69 10.78 -10.81
CA LYS A 117 18.53 11.01 -9.36
C LYS A 117 18.07 9.77 -8.59
N TYR A 118 17.62 8.72 -9.29
CA TYR A 118 16.98 7.52 -8.74
C TYR A 118 17.64 6.21 -9.21
N ASN A 119 18.91 6.26 -9.65
CA ASN A 119 19.68 5.09 -10.11
C ASN A 119 20.42 4.34 -8.99
N ASP A 120 20.15 4.68 -7.74
CA ASP A 120 20.94 4.30 -6.57
C ASP A 120 20.59 2.94 -5.97
N ASP A 121 19.41 2.39 -6.26
CA ASP A 121 18.93 1.17 -5.63
C ASP A 121 18.09 0.28 -6.57
N PRO A 122 18.35 -1.05 -6.64
CA PRO A 122 17.62 -1.99 -7.50
C PRO A 122 16.17 -2.22 -7.09
N ASN A 123 15.73 -1.74 -5.92
CA ASN A 123 14.33 -1.80 -5.49
C ASN A 123 13.62 -0.46 -5.68
N TYR A 124 14.31 0.56 -6.20
CA TYR A 124 13.82 1.90 -6.45
C TYR A 124 13.30 2.59 -5.17
N TYR A 125 13.85 2.30 -3.99
CA TYR A 125 13.32 2.84 -2.73
C TYR A 125 13.22 4.37 -2.73
N LYS A 126 14.20 5.07 -3.31
CA LYS A 126 14.18 6.54 -3.39
C LYS A 126 13.05 7.06 -4.29
N LEU A 127 12.82 6.41 -5.42
CA LEU A 127 11.71 6.76 -6.32
C LEU A 127 10.36 6.46 -5.67
N ARG A 128 10.22 5.29 -5.02
CA ARG A 128 9.00 4.90 -4.30
C ARG A 128 8.66 5.87 -3.16
N ASN A 129 9.67 6.32 -2.40
CA ASN A 129 9.48 7.32 -1.34
C ASN A 129 9.12 8.71 -1.88
N ALA A 130 9.54 9.06 -3.11
CA ALA A 130 9.17 10.33 -3.74
C ALA A 130 7.79 10.27 -4.42
N TRP A 131 7.38 9.06 -4.84
CA TRP A 131 6.08 8.80 -5.43
C TRP A 131 4.96 8.85 -4.39
N TRP A 132 5.20 8.26 -3.21
CA TRP A 132 4.28 8.27 -2.07
C TRP A 132 4.30 9.61 -1.34
#